data_AF-A0A1V5VU24-F1
#
_entry.id   AF-A0A1V5VU24-F1
#
_cell.length_a   1.000
_cell.length_b   1.000
_cell.length_c   1.000
_cell.angle_alpha   90.00
_cell.angle_beta   90.00
_cell.angle_gamma   90.00
#
_symmetry.space_group_name_H-M   'P 1'
#
loop_
_entity.id
_entity.type
_entity.pdbx_description
1 polymer ?
#
loop_
_entity_poly.entity_id
_entity_poly.type
_entity_poly.pdbx_seq_one_letter_code
_entity_poly.pdbx_strand_id
1 'polypeptide(L)'
;MVISDNAEPQIHVLFVRRSDGAVACSVPVFEAGRSGTDVSAVGFEVADAAGNSTGVTSVLIENNWGHHTFPRSRPTAGLTRVDAIRQPDGAYQCREVWSSNEKGIGVSKLSLGNGLAYKYWREETGLITRWVLAGIDWRTGETVFRQRTGAGLGYNNWAGALFLHPDGGIAYSTTIFGLVAVRDGTP
;
A
#
# COMPACT_ATOMS: atom_id res chain seq x y z
N MET A 1 -11.62 -7.99 10.14
CA MET A 1 -11.19 -8.38 8.78
C MET A 1 -11.43 -7.20 7.87
N VAL A 2 -10.66 -7.07 6.80
CA VAL A 2 -10.79 -5.97 5.84
C VAL A 2 -10.98 -6.59 4.46
N ILE A 3 -11.93 -6.05 3.70
CA ILE A 3 -12.26 -6.48 2.34
C ILE A 3 -12.38 -5.23 1.49
N SER A 4 -11.79 -5.21 0.30
CA SER A 4 -12.22 -4.31 -0.76
C SER A 4 -13.40 -4.93 -1.49
N ASP A 5 -14.52 -4.23 -1.57
CA ASP A 5 -15.58 -4.67 -2.48
C ASP A 5 -15.20 -4.38 -3.94
N ASN A 6 -16.05 -4.87 -4.86
CA ASN A 6 -15.96 -4.57 -6.28
C ASN A 6 -17.15 -3.70 -6.71
N ALA A 7 -17.53 -2.73 -5.87
CA ALA A 7 -18.66 -1.86 -6.15
C ALA A 7 -18.35 -0.90 -7.30
N GLU A 8 -19.37 -0.59 -8.09
CA GLU A 8 -19.31 0.37 -9.19
C GLU A 8 -20.15 1.61 -8.85
N PRO A 9 -19.69 2.83 -9.20
CA PRO A 9 -18.47 3.14 -9.94
C PRO A 9 -17.20 3.19 -9.07
N GLN A 10 -17.29 2.90 -7.76
CA GLN A 10 -16.20 3.13 -6.82
C GLN A 10 -16.15 2.05 -5.74
N ILE A 11 -14.97 1.47 -5.54
CA ILE A 11 -14.77 0.45 -4.50
C ILE A 11 -14.85 1.06 -3.10
N HIS A 12 -15.26 0.25 -2.14
CA HIS A 12 -15.23 0.55 -0.72
C HIS A 12 -14.28 -0.37 0.03
N VAL A 13 -13.65 0.18 1.06
CA VAL A 13 -12.99 -0.60 2.10
C VAL A 13 -14.02 -0.94 3.16
N LEU A 14 -14.28 -2.24 3.33
CA LEU A 14 -15.19 -2.78 4.32
C LEU A 14 -14.41 -3.31 5.52
N PHE A 15 -14.75 -2.83 6.72
CA PHE A 15 -14.28 -3.42 7.97
C PHE A 15 -15.34 -4.40 8.46
N VAL A 16 -14.99 -5.68 8.50
CA VAL A 16 -15.90 -6.78 8.81
C VAL A 16 -15.54 -7.41 10.14
N ARG A 17 -16.52 -7.54 11.03
CA ARG A 17 -16.37 -8.22 12.31
C ARG A 17 -16.13 -9.71 12.09
N ARG A 18 -15.12 -10.27 12.75
CA ARG A 18 -14.77 -11.68 12.62
C ARG A 18 -15.76 -12.64 13.29
N SER A 19 -16.48 -12.16 14.30
CA SER A 19 -17.38 -12.98 15.12
C SER A 19 -18.65 -13.39 14.38
N ASP A 20 -19.22 -12.48 13.59
CA ASP A 20 -20.54 -12.62 12.97
C ASP A 20 -20.55 -12.28 11.47
N GLY A 21 -19.43 -11.81 10.91
CA GLY A 21 -19.33 -11.42 9.50
C GLY A 21 -20.04 -10.11 9.17
N ALA A 22 -20.55 -9.38 10.16
CA ALA A 22 -21.24 -8.12 9.93
C ALA A 22 -20.25 -7.00 9.57
N VAL A 23 -20.66 -6.12 8.65
CA VAL A 23 -19.91 -4.91 8.31
C VAL A 23 -20.00 -3.94 9.49
N ALA A 24 -18.85 -3.61 10.08
CA ALA A 24 -18.73 -2.65 11.16
C ALA A 24 -18.81 -1.20 10.65
N CYS A 25 -18.10 -0.92 9.55
CA CYS A 25 -18.21 0.32 8.78
C CYS A 25 -17.58 0.12 7.39
N SER A 26 -17.88 1.06 6.48
CA SER A 26 -17.31 1.11 5.14
C SER A 26 -16.94 2.54 4.76
N VAL A 27 -15.99 2.70 3.84
CA VAL A 27 -15.64 3.99 3.26
C VAL A 27 -15.27 3.82 1.79
N PRO A 28 -15.76 4.67 0.88
CA PRO A 28 -15.29 4.68 -0.50
C PRO A 28 -13.84 5.15 -0.57
N VAL A 29 -13.05 4.60 -1.50
CA VAL A 29 -11.66 5.02 -1.72
C VAL A 29 -11.37 5.23 -3.20
N PHE A 30 -10.35 6.05 -3.49
CA PHE A 30 -9.91 6.43 -4.84
C PHE A 30 -10.95 7.23 -5.64
N GLU A 31 -10.71 7.50 -6.92
CA GLU A 31 -11.65 8.20 -7.78
C GLU A 31 -12.69 7.23 -8.38
N ALA A 32 -13.95 7.66 -8.46
CA ALA A 32 -15.01 6.91 -9.16
C ALA A 32 -14.64 6.65 -10.64
N GLY A 33 -14.89 5.43 -11.11
CA GLY A 33 -14.52 4.92 -12.42
C GLY A 33 -13.03 4.65 -12.59
N ARG A 34 -12.22 4.88 -11.55
CA ARG A 34 -10.76 4.73 -11.56
C ARG A 34 -10.24 4.07 -10.29
N SER A 35 -11.05 3.18 -9.71
CA SER A 35 -10.78 2.49 -8.45
C SER A 35 -10.82 0.98 -8.64
N GLY A 36 -9.85 0.26 -8.08
CA GLY A 36 -9.78 -1.19 -8.17
C GLY A 36 -8.55 -1.69 -7.42
N THR A 37 -8.70 -2.79 -6.69
CA THR A 37 -7.60 -3.37 -5.91
C THR A 37 -7.76 -4.88 -5.85
N ASP A 38 -6.77 -5.58 -6.41
CA ASP A 38 -6.78 -7.05 -6.56
C ASP A 38 -5.52 -7.69 -5.96
N VAL A 39 -4.66 -6.89 -5.33
CA VAL A 39 -3.29 -7.30 -4.98
C VAL A 39 -3.08 -7.33 -3.48
N SER A 40 -3.11 -6.17 -2.79
CA SER A 40 -2.82 -6.18 -1.36
C SER A 40 -3.49 -5.08 -0.54
N ALA A 41 -3.75 -5.42 0.72
CA ALA A 41 -4.07 -4.49 1.79
C ALA A 41 -3.20 -4.84 3.02
N VAL A 42 -2.78 -3.82 3.76
CA VAL A 42 -2.02 -3.98 5.00
C VAL A 42 -2.86 -3.45 6.14
N GLY A 43 -3.35 -4.32 7.02
CA GLY A 43 -4.19 -3.94 8.17
C GLY A 43 -3.55 -4.30 9.50
N PHE A 44 -3.65 -3.40 10.48
CA PHE A 44 -3.21 -3.64 11.86
C PHE A 44 -3.99 -2.77 12.86
N GLU A 45 -3.97 -3.17 14.13
CA GLU A 45 -4.52 -2.37 15.23
C GLU A 45 -3.44 -1.44 15.78
N VAL A 46 -3.79 -0.16 15.94
CA VAL A 46 -2.89 0.85 16.48
C VAL A 46 -2.85 0.70 18.01
N ALA A 47 -1.65 0.52 18.54
CA ALA A 47 -1.39 0.46 19.96
C ALA A 47 -0.77 1.76 20.48
N ASP A 48 -1.00 2.05 21.77
CA ASP A 48 -0.31 3.11 22.50
C ASP A 48 1.14 2.72 22.84
N ALA A 49 1.88 3.61 23.50
CA ALA A 49 3.27 3.36 23.89
C ALA A 49 3.43 2.19 24.89
N ALA A 50 2.36 1.80 25.58
CA ALA A 50 2.34 0.67 26.50
C ALA A 50 1.87 -0.63 25.81
N GLY A 51 1.55 -0.59 24.51
CA GLY A 51 1.07 -1.73 23.75
C GLY A 51 -0.43 -2.00 23.89
N ASN A 52 -1.20 -1.10 24.51
CA ASN A 52 -2.64 -1.25 24.62
C ASN A 52 -3.33 -0.78 23.34
N SER A 53 -4.44 -1.42 22.98
CA SER A 53 -5.27 -0.98 21.88
C SER A 53 -5.75 0.46 22.07
N THR A 54 -5.65 1.26 21.02
CA THR A 54 -6.26 2.60 20.94
C THR A 54 -7.70 2.56 20.43
N GLY A 55 -8.22 1.37 20.12
CA GLY A 55 -9.51 1.19 19.44
C GLY A 55 -9.49 1.57 17.96
N VAL A 56 -8.31 1.83 17.38
CA VAL A 56 -8.17 2.18 15.96
C VAL A 56 -7.57 1.01 15.19
N THR A 57 -8.29 0.51 14.18
CA THR A 57 -7.72 -0.40 13.17
C THR A 57 -7.38 0.42 11.94
N SER A 58 -6.12 0.40 11.52
CA SER A 58 -5.64 1.12 10.33
C SER A 58 -5.37 0.15 9.19
N VAL A 59 -5.65 0.62 7.97
CA VAL A 59 -5.47 -0.13 6.73
C VAL A 59 -4.78 0.75 5.71
N LEU A 60 -3.74 0.22 5.07
CA LEU A 60 -3.27 0.73 3.78
C LEU A 60 -3.88 -0.10 2.67
N ILE A 61 -4.48 0.57 1.69
CA ILE A 61 -5.03 -0.03 0.49
C ILE A 61 -4.46 0.63 -0.76
N GLU A 62 -4.14 -0.15 -1.78
CA GLU A 62 -3.51 0.35 -2.99
C GLU A 62 -4.47 0.36 -4.17
N ASN A 63 -4.35 1.38 -5.03
CA ASN A 63 -5.11 1.43 -6.28
C ASN A 63 -4.30 0.73 -7.36
N ASN A 64 -4.85 -0.37 -7.88
CA ASN A 64 -4.31 -1.08 -9.01
C ASN A 64 -5.18 -0.93 -10.26
N TRP A 65 -6.22 -0.09 -10.23
CA TRP A 65 -7.06 0.13 -11.41
C TRP A 65 -6.24 0.59 -12.60
N GLY A 66 -6.46 -0.02 -13.77
CA GLY A 66 -5.85 0.42 -15.01
C GLY A 66 -5.79 -0.68 -16.05
N HIS A 67 -5.01 -0.42 -17.10
CA HIS A 67 -4.78 -1.42 -18.15
C HIS A 67 -3.44 -2.11 -17.94
N HIS A 68 -3.48 -3.44 -17.85
CA HIS A 68 -2.33 -4.29 -17.56
C HIS A 68 -2.21 -5.36 -18.64
N THR A 69 -1.05 -5.42 -19.29
CA THR A 69 -0.72 -6.45 -20.29
C THR A 69 0.77 -6.71 -20.20
N PHE A 70 1.17 -7.90 -19.76
CA PHE A 70 2.57 -8.22 -19.52
C PHE A 70 3.47 -7.84 -20.71
N PRO A 71 4.60 -7.14 -20.50
CA PRO A 71 5.14 -6.63 -19.22
C PRO A 71 4.76 -5.16 -18.94
N ARG A 72 3.76 -4.60 -19.62
CA ARG A 72 3.35 -3.20 -19.53
C ARG A 72 2.13 -3.03 -18.65
N SER A 73 2.14 -1.98 -17.84
CA SER A 73 1.05 -1.66 -16.93
C SER A 73 0.87 -0.15 -16.84
N ARG A 74 -0.39 0.29 -16.70
CA ARG A 74 -0.81 1.69 -16.64
C ARG A 74 -1.84 1.89 -15.52
N PRO A 75 -1.45 1.73 -14.24
CA PRO A 75 -2.36 1.94 -13.12
C PRO A 75 -2.63 3.43 -12.92
N THR A 76 -3.82 3.74 -12.41
CA THR A 76 -4.08 5.01 -11.72
C THR A 76 -3.29 5.03 -10.41
N ALA A 77 -2.94 6.24 -9.96
CA ALA A 77 -2.23 6.39 -8.69
C ALA A 77 -3.13 6.02 -7.50
N GLY A 78 -2.50 5.57 -6.41
CA GLY A 78 -3.20 5.36 -5.15
C GLY A 78 -2.44 4.44 -4.21
N LEU A 79 -2.17 4.98 -3.03
CA LEU A 79 -2.03 4.24 -1.79
C LEU A 79 -2.76 5.10 -0.76
N THR A 80 -3.73 4.53 -0.07
CA THR A 80 -4.65 5.25 0.80
C THR A 80 -4.63 4.62 2.18
N ARG A 81 -4.57 5.44 3.22
CA ARG A 81 -4.79 5.01 4.59
C ARG A 81 -6.24 5.23 4.98
N VAL A 82 -6.84 4.18 5.54
CA VAL A 82 -8.17 4.21 6.12
C VAL A 82 -8.09 3.75 7.58
N ASP A 83 -8.76 4.47 8.46
CA ASP A 83 -8.87 4.10 9.87
C ASP A 83 -10.33 3.77 10.21
N ALA A 84 -10.53 2.67 10.93
CA ALA A 84 -11.78 2.34 11.61
C ALA A 84 -11.60 2.58 13.12
N ILE A 85 -12.38 3.51 13.66
CA ILE A 85 -12.27 3.99 15.04
C ILE A 85 -13.45 3.46 15.84
N ARG A 86 -13.16 2.67 16.88
CA ARG A 86 -14.16 2.17 17.83
C ARG A 86 -14.66 3.33 18.70
N GLN A 87 -15.96 3.53 18.69
CA GLN A 87 -16.65 4.54 19.47
C GLN A 87 -16.95 4.02 20.90
N PRO A 88 -17.26 4.92 21.87
CA PRO A 88 -17.60 4.52 23.24
C PRO A 88 -18.80 3.56 23.33
N ASP A 89 -19.77 3.69 22.43
CA ASP A 89 -20.96 2.82 22.32
C ASP A 89 -20.66 1.45 21.67
N GLY A 90 -19.42 1.23 21.22
CA GLY A 90 -18.98 0.01 20.56
C GLY A 90 -19.21 -0.03 19.04
N ALA A 91 -19.84 1.00 18.45
CA ALA A 91 -19.91 1.17 17.01
C ALA A 91 -18.53 1.51 16.42
N TYR A 92 -18.39 1.41 15.10
CA TYR A 92 -17.18 1.80 14.39
C TYR A 92 -17.48 2.93 13.40
N GLN A 93 -16.56 3.88 13.33
CA GLN A 93 -16.56 4.93 12.31
C GLN A 93 -15.31 4.78 11.45
N CYS A 94 -15.52 4.61 10.15
CA CYS A 94 -14.44 4.53 9.16
C CYS A 94 -14.19 5.90 8.54
N ARG A 95 -12.93 6.25 8.27
CA ARG A 95 -12.56 7.43 7.48
C ARG A 95 -11.29 7.22 6.68
N GLU A 96 -11.23 7.83 5.50
CA GLU A 96 -9.96 8.06 4.82
C GLU A 96 -9.12 9.06 5.63
N VAL A 97 -7.84 8.74 5.84
CA VAL A 97 -6.89 9.61 6.55
C VAL A 97 -6.05 10.40 5.56
N TRP A 98 -5.54 9.73 4.53
CA TRP A 98 -4.80 10.33 3.43
C TRP A 98 -4.80 9.41 2.22
N SER A 99 -4.55 9.99 1.06
CA SER A 99 -4.33 9.29 -0.21
C SER A 99 -3.11 9.87 -0.91
N SER A 100 -2.24 9.00 -1.42
CA SER A 100 -1.00 9.37 -2.10
C SER A 100 -1.11 9.22 -3.62
N ASN A 101 -0.27 9.96 -4.34
CA ASN A 101 -0.14 9.86 -5.79
C ASN A 101 0.84 8.76 -6.24
N GLU A 102 1.20 7.81 -5.37
CA GLU A 102 2.10 6.72 -5.72
C GLU A 102 1.39 5.65 -6.55
N LYS A 103 1.94 5.38 -7.74
CA LYS A 103 1.50 4.29 -8.61
C LYS A 103 2.15 2.97 -8.23
N GLY A 104 1.52 1.87 -8.64
CA GLY A 104 2.05 0.53 -8.43
C GLY A 104 1.03 -0.53 -8.84
N ILE A 105 1.52 -1.71 -9.19
CA ILE A 105 0.69 -2.93 -9.33
C ILE A 105 1.19 -4.08 -8.47
N GLY A 106 2.22 -3.84 -7.65
CA GLY A 106 2.83 -4.86 -6.80
C GLY A 106 2.56 -4.61 -5.34
N VAL A 107 2.76 -5.68 -4.56
CA VAL A 107 2.41 -5.74 -3.14
C VAL A 107 3.21 -4.71 -2.33
N SER A 108 2.50 -3.70 -1.82
CA SER A 108 3.04 -2.74 -0.87
C SER A 108 3.42 -3.42 0.45
N LYS A 109 4.46 -2.93 1.14
CA LYS A 109 4.89 -3.45 2.46
C LYS A 109 5.06 -2.34 3.47
N LEU A 110 4.48 -2.48 4.66
CA LEU A 110 4.68 -1.54 5.77
C LEU A 110 5.73 -2.08 6.74
N SER A 111 6.70 -1.24 7.09
CA SER A 111 7.59 -1.45 8.22
C SER A 111 7.06 -0.70 9.43
N LEU A 112 6.65 -1.44 10.47
CA LEU A 112 6.25 -0.83 11.74
C LEU A 112 7.44 -0.26 12.52
N GLY A 113 8.66 -0.74 12.26
CA GLY A 113 9.87 -0.30 12.97
C GLY A 113 10.30 1.12 12.63
N ASN A 114 10.12 1.56 11.39
CA ASN A 114 10.45 2.92 10.95
C ASN A 114 9.23 3.73 10.48
N GLY A 115 8.04 3.12 10.42
CA GLY A 115 6.80 3.78 10.01
C GLY A 115 6.68 4.06 8.51
N LEU A 116 7.46 3.37 7.67
CA LEU A 116 7.43 3.57 6.22
C LEU A 116 6.69 2.45 5.49
N ALA A 117 5.78 2.85 4.60
CA ALA A 117 5.22 1.99 3.57
C ALA A 117 6.11 2.03 2.33
N TYR A 118 6.42 0.86 1.79
CA TYR A 118 7.31 0.69 0.65
C TYR A 118 6.50 0.30 -0.58
N LYS A 119 6.72 1.04 -1.67
CA LYS A 119 6.23 0.71 -3.01
C LYS A 119 7.39 0.61 -3.99
N TYR A 120 7.22 -0.25 -4.99
CA TYR A 120 8.17 -0.41 -6.07
C TYR A 120 7.48 -0.13 -7.39
N TRP A 121 7.92 0.93 -8.06
CA TRP A 121 7.32 1.37 -9.31
C TRP A 121 8.36 2.04 -10.20
N ARG A 122 7.98 2.34 -11.43
CA ARG A 122 8.82 3.08 -12.35
C ARG A 122 8.58 4.59 -12.28
N GLU A 123 9.59 5.34 -12.65
CA GLU A 123 9.43 6.75 -12.99
C GLU A 123 8.64 6.88 -14.30
N GLU A 124 7.77 7.88 -14.39
CA GLU A 124 6.95 8.16 -15.58
C GLU A 124 7.67 9.05 -16.60
N THR A 125 8.92 9.44 -16.33
CA THR A 125 9.71 10.34 -17.17
C THR A 125 10.98 9.67 -17.70
N GLY A 126 11.42 10.09 -18.89
CA GLY A 126 12.64 9.62 -19.53
C GLY A 126 12.43 8.56 -20.61
N LEU A 127 13.42 8.43 -21.50
CA LEU A 127 13.40 7.49 -22.63
C LEU A 127 13.57 6.03 -22.20
N ILE A 128 14.33 5.81 -21.11
CA ILE A 128 14.55 4.49 -20.52
C ILE A 128 13.79 4.44 -19.21
N THR A 129 12.90 3.46 -19.08
CA THR A 129 12.16 3.23 -17.83
C THR A 129 13.11 3.00 -16.68
N ARG A 130 13.07 3.87 -15.68
CA ARG A 130 13.83 3.74 -14.42
C ARG A 130 12.91 3.20 -13.34
N TRP A 131 13.40 2.26 -12.55
CA TRP A 131 12.65 1.65 -11.46
C TRP A 131 13.15 2.15 -10.12
N VAL A 132 12.23 2.40 -9.21
CA VAL A 132 12.50 2.99 -7.90
C VAL A 132 11.79 2.22 -6.80
N LEU A 133 12.45 2.12 -5.65
CA LEU A 133 11.81 1.84 -4.37
C LEU A 133 11.47 3.19 -3.74
N ALA A 134 10.20 3.41 -3.42
CA ALA A 134 9.73 4.59 -2.73
C ALA A 134 9.39 4.24 -1.27
N GLY A 135 9.79 5.12 -0.35
CA GLY A 135 9.35 5.10 1.04
C GLY A 135 8.30 6.18 1.26
N ILE A 136 7.14 5.80 1.77
CA ILE A 136 5.99 6.65 2.06
C ILE A 136 5.81 6.67 3.58
N ASP A 137 5.74 7.85 4.19
CA ASP A 137 5.44 7.99 5.62
C ASP A 137 4.00 7.53 5.90
N TRP A 138 3.81 6.56 6.79
CA TRP A 138 2.48 6.01 7.08
C TRP A 138 1.55 7.00 7.79
N ARG A 139 2.09 7.97 8.53
CA ARG A 139 1.29 8.97 9.24
C ARG A 139 0.74 10.01 8.27
N THR A 140 1.55 10.48 7.32
CA THR A 140 1.19 11.60 6.45
C THR A 140 0.80 11.21 5.02
N GLY A 141 1.26 10.07 4.54
CA GLY A 141 1.11 9.66 3.13
C GLY A 141 2.12 10.30 2.19
N GLU A 142 3.10 11.05 2.71
CA GLU A 142 4.12 11.72 1.92
C GLU A 142 5.23 10.75 1.52
N THR A 143 5.67 10.84 0.26
CA THR A 143 6.85 10.11 -0.22
C THR A 143 8.11 10.80 0.28
N VAL A 144 8.73 10.21 1.29
CA VAL A 144 9.90 10.78 1.98
C VAL A 144 11.23 10.45 1.30
N PHE A 145 11.29 9.39 0.49
CA PHE A 145 12.44 9.14 -0.38
C PHE A 145 12.10 8.28 -1.60
N ARG A 146 12.98 8.33 -2.61
CA ARG A 146 13.00 7.40 -3.74
C ARG A 146 14.43 6.94 -4.01
N GLN A 147 14.64 5.63 -3.98
CA GLN A 147 15.91 5.02 -4.33
C GLN A 147 15.80 4.36 -5.69
N ARG A 148 16.61 4.81 -6.66
CA ARG A 148 16.71 4.16 -7.96
C ARG A 148 17.34 2.78 -7.79
N THR A 149 16.69 1.78 -8.38
CA THR A 149 17.08 0.37 -8.28
C THR A 149 17.63 -0.17 -9.60
N GLY A 150 17.25 0.44 -10.72
CA GLY A 150 17.83 0.15 -12.04
C GLY A 150 17.02 0.73 -13.18
N ALA A 151 17.19 0.18 -14.39
CA ALA A 151 16.49 0.64 -15.58
C ALA A 151 16.28 -0.48 -16.61
N GLY A 152 15.17 -0.39 -17.35
CA GLY A 152 14.78 -1.37 -18.36
C GLY A 152 13.88 -2.49 -17.84
N LEU A 153 13.61 -3.46 -18.71
CA LEU A 153 12.62 -4.52 -18.45
C LEU A 153 13.02 -5.47 -17.32
N GLY A 154 14.32 -5.73 -17.13
CA GLY A 154 14.80 -6.64 -16.08
C GLY A 154 14.61 -6.14 -14.65
N TYR A 155 14.25 -4.87 -14.47
CA TYR A 155 13.92 -4.28 -13.17
C TYR A 155 12.41 -4.15 -12.94
N ASN A 156 11.58 -4.59 -13.88
CA ASN A 156 10.14 -4.58 -13.70
C ASN A 156 9.71 -5.65 -12.70
N ASN A 157 8.97 -5.29 -11.65
CA ASN A 157 8.51 -6.25 -10.64
C ASN A 157 7.26 -7.03 -11.04
N TRP A 158 6.50 -6.59 -12.04
CA TRP A 158 5.25 -7.20 -12.52
C TRP A 158 4.37 -7.82 -11.41
N ALA A 159 3.81 -6.98 -10.55
CA ALA A 159 2.99 -7.39 -9.41
C ALA A 159 3.71 -8.28 -8.37
N GLY A 160 5.01 -8.47 -8.50
CA GLY A 160 5.85 -9.21 -7.58
C GLY A 160 5.92 -8.58 -6.20
N ALA A 161 6.22 -9.42 -5.21
CA ALA A 161 6.23 -9.03 -3.81
C ALA A 161 7.48 -8.24 -3.44
N LEU A 162 7.31 -7.30 -2.51
CA LEU A 162 8.39 -6.71 -1.74
C LEU A 162 8.62 -7.51 -0.47
N PHE A 163 9.88 -7.57 -0.02
CA PHE A 163 10.27 -8.20 1.24
C PHE A 163 11.17 -7.25 2.02
N LEU A 164 10.92 -7.13 3.31
CA LEU A 164 11.76 -6.35 4.22
C LEU A 164 12.53 -7.35 5.10
N HIS A 165 13.84 -7.16 5.23
CA HIS A 165 14.65 -8.00 6.09
C HIS A 165 14.22 -7.80 7.56
N PRO A 166 14.09 -8.88 8.36
CA PRO A 166 13.61 -8.78 9.75
C PRO A 166 14.51 -7.89 10.62
N ASP A 167 15.82 -7.88 10.37
CA ASP A 167 16.78 -7.03 11.09
C ASP A 167 16.84 -5.58 10.56
N GLY A 168 15.99 -5.23 9.60
CA GLY A 168 15.99 -3.91 8.94
C GLY A 168 17.12 -3.72 7.94
N GLY A 169 17.25 -2.50 7.41
CA GLY A 169 18.34 -2.06 6.53
C GLY A 169 18.38 -2.64 5.12
N ILE A 170 17.52 -3.60 4.79
CA ILE A 170 17.48 -4.23 3.46
C ILE A 170 16.03 -4.46 3.02
N ALA A 171 15.72 -4.03 1.80
CA ALA A 171 14.49 -4.35 1.09
C ALA A 171 14.80 -5.13 -0.20
N TYR A 172 13.97 -6.11 -0.52
CA TYR A 172 14.07 -6.90 -1.73
C TYR A 172 12.83 -6.74 -2.60
N SER A 173 13.02 -6.64 -3.91
CA SER A 173 11.95 -6.67 -4.92
C SER A 173 12.25 -7.78 -5.92
N THR A 174 11.31 -8.70 -6.13
CA THR A 174 11.37 -9.63 -7.25
C THR A 174 11.19 -8.88 -8.56
N THR A 175 11.92 -9.26 -9.58
CA THR A 175 11.78 -8.69 -10.93
C THR A 175 11.58 -9.79 -11.97
N ILE A 176 11.10 -9.44 -13.17
CA ILE A 176 10.85 -10.38 -14.26
C ILE A 176 12.06 -11.29 -14.53
N PHE A 177 13.29 -10.79 -14.35
CA PHE A 177 14.53 -11.54 -14.61
C PHE A 177 15.41 -11.75 -13.37
N GLY A 178 14.89 -11.57 -12.15
CA GLY A 178 15.68 -11.84 -10.95
C GLY A 178 15.18 -11.13 -9.69
N LEU A 179 16.13 -10.56 -8.95
CA LEU A 179 15.91 -9.93 -7.65
C LEU A 179 16.76 -8.67 -7.56
N VAL A 180 16.20 -7.62 -6.96
CA VAL A 180 16.97 -6.44 -6.55
C VAL A 180 16.97 -6.36 -5.03
N ALA A 181 18.15 -6.16 -4.46
CA ALA A 181 18.32 -5.80 -3.06
C ALA A 181 18.68 -4.32 -2.95
N VAL A 182 17.93 -3.59 -2.15
CA VAL A 182 18.18 -2.19 -1.77
C VAL A 182 18.63 -2.18 -0.33
N ARG A 183 19.77 -1.55 -0.06
CA ARG A 183 20.37 -1.49 1.27
C ARG A 183 20.49 -0.04 1.71
N ASP A 184 20.28 0.22 2.97
CA ASP A 184 20.62 1.52 3.55
C ASP A 184 22.12 1.78 3.37
N GLY A 185 22.48 3.03 3.13
CA GLY A 185 23.88 3.44 3.20
C GLY A 185 24.37 3.26 4.63
N THR A 186 25.59 2.75 4.81
CA THR A 186 26.30 2.97 6.09
C THR A 186 26.40 4.48 6.31
N PRO A 187 26.18 4.97 7.55
CA PRO A 187 26.36 6.37 7.90
C PRO A 187 27.72 6.93 7.48
#